data_AF-A0A960RQM5-F1
#
_entry.id   AF-A0A960RQM5-F1
#
_cell.length_a   1.000
_cell.length_b   1.000
_cell.length_c   1.000
_cell.angle_alpha   90.00
_cell.angle_beta   90.00
_cell.angle_gamma   90.00
#
_symmetry.space_group_name_H-M   'P 1'
#
loop_
_entity.id
_entity.type
_entity.pdbx_description
1 polymer ?
#
loop_
_entity_poly.entity_id
_entity_poly.type
_entity_poly.pdbx_seq_one_letter_code
_entity_poly.pdbx_strand_id
1 'polypeptide(L)'
;MKLKLYDTLLKSSQTLEPFDKDTLKIYTCGPTVYNYAHIGNFRTYIFEDLLLRTLKYFGYKTNHVMNITDVDDKTIQGAAENHQTLKQFTTVYTQAFLDDCKTLNILQADQYTKATDHIPQMIAMIEKLLSEGLAYQASDGNVFFSIAKFPNYGKLSHLHLKDLKCGDSERTAGDEYDEENASDFVLWKAYDQKRDGQFFWDSPFGKGRPGWHIECSAMATYALGPTI
;
A
#
# COMPACT_ATOMS: atom_id res chain seq x y z
N MET A 1 1.08 33.46 5.64
CA MET A 1 2.04 32.58 6.33
C MET A 1 2.11 31.27 5.53
N LYS A 2 3.29 30.75 5.18
CA LYS A 2 3.38 29.50 4.41
C LYS A 2 3.02 28.31 5.33
N LEU A 3 2.20 27.39 4.82
CA LEU A 3 1.78 26.19 5.55
C LEU A 3 3.00 25.29 5.82
N LYS A 4 3.06 24.69 7.01
CA LYS A 4 4.08 23.71 7.38
C LYS A 4 3.46 22.39 7.77
N LEU A 5 4.06 21.28 7.32
CA LEU A 5 3.69 19.93 7.72
C LEU A 5 4.87 19.25 8.41
N TYR A 6 4.58 18.38 9.37
CA TYR A 6 5.62 17.57 10.00
C TYR A 6 6.07 16.48 9.04
N ASP A 7 7.33 16.50 8.66
CA ASP A 7 7.93 15.48 7.82
C ASP A 7 8.50 14.37 8.70
N THR A 8 7.91 13.18 8.62
CA THR A 8 8.35 11.99 9.38
C THR A 8 9.79 11.60 9.05
N LEU A 9 10.24 11.75 7.80
CA LEU A 9 11.60 11.44 7.37
C LEU A 9 12.61 12.42 8.00
N LEU A 10 12.27 13.71 8.07
CA LEU A 10 13.14 14.76 8.61
C LEU A 10 12.90 15.06 10.09
N LYS A 11 11.92 14.41 10.73
CA LYS A 11 11.51 14.63 12.12
C LYS A 11 11.28 16.10 12.50
N SER A 12 10.82 16.91 11.54
CA SER A 12 10.70 18.36 11.73
C SER A 12 9.65 18.96 10.80
N SER A 13 9.10 20.11 11.19
CA SER A 13 8.11 20.82 10.39
C SER A 13 8.75 21.50 9.18
N GLN A 14 8.38 21.05 7.99
CA GLN A 14 8.83 21.58 6.71
C GLN A 14 7.82 22.53 6.11
N THR A 15 8.31 23.54 5.39
CA THR A 15 7.44 24.39 4.58
C THR A 15 6.92 23.57 3.40
N LEU A 16 5.59 23.55 3.22
CA LEU A 16 4.96 22.84 2.13
C LEU A 16 5.06 23.65 0.85
N GLU A 17 5.69 23.08 -0.18
CA GLU A 17 5.82 23.68 -1.51
C GLU A 17 5.55 22.61 -2.59
N PRO A 18 4.73 22.89 -3.62
CA PRO A 18 4.51 21.96 -4.72
C PRO A 18 5.79 21.65 -5.50
N PHE A 19 6.00 20.39 -5.86
CA PHE A 19 7.17 19.96 -6.61
C PHE A 19 7.16 20.44 -8.08
N ASP A 20 6.01 20.43 -8.75
CA ASP A 20 5.83 20.86 -10.15
C ASP A 20 4.38 21.39 -10.35
N LYS A 21 4.21 22.52 -11.04
CA LYS A 21 2.91 23.07 -11.53
C LYS A 21 1.85 23.48 -10.49
N ASP A 22 2.25 24.09 -9.37
CA ASP A 22 1.34 24.66 -8.36
C ASP A 22 0.30 23.67 -7.76
N THR A 23 0.48 22.36 -8.00
CA THR A 23 -0.46 21.31 -7.58
C THR A 23 0.25 20.33 -6.66
N LEU A 24 -0.30 20.14 -5.47
CA LEU A 24 0.18 19.14 -4.52
C LEU A 24 -0.34 17.77 -4.92
N LYS A 25 0.57 16.85 -5.20
CA LYS A 25 0.25 15.43 -5.42
C LYS A 25 0.18 14.76 -4.06
N ILE A 26 -0.91 14.04 -3.81
CA ILE A 26 -1.17 13.43 -2.50
C ILE A 26 -1.59 11.99 -2.75
N TYR A 27 -0.86 11.05 -2.17
CA TYR A 27 -1.27 9.65 -2.13
C TYR A 27 -1.61 9.26 -0.69
N THR A 28 -2.76 8.64 -0.47
CA THR A 28 -3.10 8.05 0.82
C THR A 28 -3.45 6.57 0.68
N CYS A 29 -3.02 5.76 1.65
CA CYS A 29 -3.36 4.35 1.68
C CYS A 29 -4.85 4.19 2.02
N GLY A 30 -5.63 3.55 1.14
CA GLY A 30 -7.02 3.24 1.43
C GLY A 30 -7.23 1.85 2.03
N PRO A 31 -8.48 1.37 2.09
CA PRO A 31 -8.84 0.17 2.83
C PRO A 31 -8.51 -1.12 2.07
N THR A 32 -8.19 -2.17 2.83
CA THR A 32 -8.38 -3.55 2.38
C THR A 32 -9.85 -3.91 2.53
N VAL A 33 -10.53 -4.17 1.41
CA VAL A 33 -12.00 -4.29 1.36
C VAL A 33 -12.49 -5.73 1.58
N TYR A 34 -12.17 -6.27 2.76
CA TYR A 34 -12.59 -7.61 3.19
C TYR A 34 -13.70 -7.59 4.26
N ASN A 35 -13.95 -6.43 4.88
CA ASN A 35 -14.99 -6.23 5.87
C ASN A 35 -15.39 -4.73 5.91
N TYR A 36 -16.42 -4.39 6.67
CA TYR A 36 -16.79 -3.00 6.97
C TYR A 36 -15.65 -2.27 7.70
N ALA A 37 -15.38 -1.04 7.29
CA ALA A 37 -14.40 -0.19 7.97
C ALA A 37 -14.88 0.15 9.39
N HIS A 38 -13.96 0.14 10.35
CA HIS A 38 -14.26 0.46 11.74
C HIS A 38 -13.79 1.89 12.09
N ILE A 39 -14.17 2.38 13.28
CA ILE A 39 -13.84 3.72 13.77
C ILE A 39 -12.33 4.04 13.76
N GLY A 40 -11.49 3.01 13.88
CA GLY A 40 -10.04 3.14 13.80
C GLY A 40 -9.58 3.52 12.39
N ASN A 41 -10.19 2.94 11.35
CA ASN A 41 -9.93 3.33 9.96
C ASN A 41 -10.44 4.75 9.70
N PHE A 42 -11.66 5.06 10.12
CA PHE A 42 -12.25 6.38 9.86
C PHE A 42 -11.53 7.53 10.57
N ARG A 43 -10.87 7.28 11.70
CA ARG A 43 -9.97 8.28 12.29
C ARG A 43 -8.89 8.74 11.30
N THR A 44 -8.30 7.80 10.55
CA THR A 44 -7.29 8.11 9.53
C THR A 44 -7.90 8.89 8.37
N TYR A 45 -9.02 8.44 7.83
CA TYR A 45 -9.66 9.14 6.69
C TYR A 45 -10.21 10.52 7.05
N ILE A 46 -10.63 10.74 8.30
CA ILE A 46 -11.00 12.08 8.81
C ILE A 46 -9.76 12.98 8.91
N PHE A 47 -8.60 12.44 9.33
CA PHE A 47 -7.36 13.21 9.34
C PHE A 47 -6.96 13.62 7.91
N GLU A 48 -7.07 12.71 6.94
CA GLU A 48 -6.83 13.00 5.52
C GLU A 48 -7.78 14.07 4.98
N ASP A 49 -9.07 13.99 5.32
CA ASP A 49 -10.07 15.01 4.98
C ASP A 49 -9.70 16.39 5.54
N LEU A 50 -9.35 16.46 6.82
CA LEU A 50 -8.91 17.69 7.48
C LEU A 50 -7.68 18.28 6.79
N LEU A 51 -6.71 17.44 6.42
CA LEU A 51 -5.54 17.87 5.66
C LEU A 51 -5.94 18.46 4.30
N LEU A 52 -6.72 17.74 3.49
CA LEU A 52 -7.14 18.19 2.17
C LEU A 52 -7.96 19.48 2.22
N ARG A 53 -8.90 19.59 3.16
CA ARG A 53 -9.68 20.83 3.39
C ARG A 53 -8.80 21.99 3.79
N THR A 54 -7.81 21.75 4.64
CA THR A 54 -6.82 22.76 5.04
C THR A 54 -6.02 23.23 3.84
N LEU A 55 -5.50 22.31 3.01
CA LEU A 55 -4.76 22.65 1.80
C LEU A 55 -5.60 23.51 0.84
N LYS A 56 -6.85 23.10 0.58
CA LYS A 56 -7.79 23.86 -0.26
C LYS A 56 -8.10 25.24 0.32
N TYR A 57 -8.29 25.35 1.64
CA TYR A 57 -8.51 26.62 2.34
C TYR A 57 -7.34 27.60 2.17
N PHE A 58 -6.10 27.08 2.21
CA PHE A 58 -4.89 27.88 1.96
C PHE A 58 -4.61 28.16 0.47
N GLY A 59 -5.52 27.75 -0.44
CA GLY A 59 -5.45 28.04 -1.86
C GLY A 59 -4.61 27.07 -2.69
N TYR A 60 -4.17 25.94 -2.12
CA TYR A 60 -3.46 24.92 -2.89
C TYR A 60 -4.41 24.15 -3.80
N LYS A 61 -3.96 23.88 -5.03
CA LYS A 61 -4.54 22.84 -5.87
C LYS A 61 -4.02 21.49 -5.40
N THR A 62 -4.87 20.49 -5.35
CA THR A 62 -4.51 19.12 -4.96
C THR A 62 -4.87 18.14 -6.06
N ASN A 63 -4.08 17.10 -6.21
CA ASN A 63 -4.43 15.88 -6.92
C ASN A 63 -4.25 14.72 -5.93
N HIS A 64 -5.37 14.26 -5.36
CA HIS A 64 -5.42 13.22 -4.34
C HIS A 64 -5.79 11.87 -4.95
N VAL A 65 -4.92 10.90 -4.77
CA VAL A 65 -5.12 9.50 -5.16
C VAL A 65 -5.20 8.64 -3.92
N MET A 66 -6.16 7.73 -3.89
CA MET A 66 -6.29 6.71 -2.84
C MET A 66 -6.41 5.33 -3.50
N ASN A 67 -5.76 4.31 -2.94
CA ASN A 67 -5.98 2.95 -3.40
C ASN A 67 -7.15 2.25 -2.71
N ILE A 68 -7.65 1.20 -3.33
CA ILE A 68 -8.51 0.18 -2.73
C ILE A 68 -7.77 -1.14 -2.88
N THR A 69 -7.37 -1.76 -1.77
CA THR A 69 -6.75 -3.08 -1.79
C THR A 69 -7.86 -4.13 -1.89
N ASP A 70 -8.16 -4.52 -3.12
CA ASP A 70 -9.19 -5.50 -3.48
C ASP A 70 -8.62 -6.88 -3.84
N VAL A 71 -7.34 -7.09 -3.56
CA VAL A 71 -6.68 -8.40 -3.54
C VAL A 71 -5.68 -8.45 -2.38
N ASP A 72 -5.91 -9.35 -1.45
CA ASP A 72 -5.07 -9.68 -0.30
C ASP A 72 -5.48 -11.07 0.22
N ASP A 73 -4.67 -11.65 1.13
CA ASP A 73 -4.95 -12.92 1.81
C ASP A 73 -6.36 -12.91 2.44
N LYS A 74 -6.75 -11.80 3.11
CA LYS A 74 -8.08 -11.68 3.75
C LYS A 74 -9.23 -11.59 2.74
N THR A 75 -9.04 -10.89 1.63
CA THR A 75 -10.09 -10.79 0.59
C THR A 75 -10.27 -12.11 -0.16
N ILE A 76 -9.17 -12.83 -0.39
CA ILE A 76 -9.19 -14.16 -1.04
C ILE A 76 -9.92 -15.16 -0.14
N GLN A 77 -9.55 -15.20 1.15
CA GLN A 77 -10.21 -16.05 2.13
C GLN A 77 -11.71 -15.72 2.22
N GLY A 78 -12.06 -14.44 2.39
CA GLY A 78 -13.46 -14.02 2.48
C GLY A 78 -14.27 -14.35 1.23
N ALA A 79 -13.71 -14.16 0.04
CA ALA A 79 -14.37 -14.53 -1.22
C ALA A 79 -14.59 -16.05 -1.31
N ALA A 80 -13.61 -16.86 -0.90
CA ALA A 80 -13.72 -18.31 -0.88
C ALA A 80 -14.79 -18.81 0.12
N GLU A 81 -14.81 -18.27 1.34
CA GLU A 81 -15.78 -18.59 2.39
C GLU A 81 -17.22 -18.22 1.99
N ASN A 82 -17.39 -17.13 1.23
CA ASN A 82 -18.70 -16.68 0.75
C ASN A 82 -19.11 -17.26 -0.61
N HIS A 83 -18.30 -18.14 -1.20
CA HIS A 83 -18.52 -18.72 -2.53
C HIS A 83 -18.73 -17.64 -3.62
N GLN A 84 -18.00 -16.54 -3.53
CA GLN A 84 -18.09 -15.40 -4.44
C GLN A 84 -16.81 -15.24 -5.26
N THR A 85 -16.91 -14.57 -6.40
CA THR A 85 -15.71 -14.03 -7.05
C THR A 85 -15.11 -12.93 -6.19
N LEU A 86 -13.79 -12.75 -6.27
CA LEU A 86 -13.08 -11.70 -5.53
C LEU A 86 -13.73 -10.33 -5.78
N LYS A 87 -14.06 -10.02 -7.03
CA LYS A 87 -14.73 -8.76 -7.42
C LYS A 87 -16.10 -8.59 -6.77
N GLN A 88 -16.92 -9.64 -6.71
CA GLN A 88 -18.25 -9.57 -6.07
C GLN A 88 -18.09 -9.29 -4.57
N PHE A 89 -17.20 -10.03 -3.91
CA PHE A 89 -16.93 -9.89 -2.48
C PHE A 89 -16.44 -8.49 -2.13
N THR A 90 -15.40 -8.02 -2.83
CA THR A 90 -14.77 -6.72 -2.52
C THR A 90 -15.62 -5.52 -2.91
N THR A 91 -16.50 -5.66 -3.92
CA THR A 91 -17.42 -4.58 -4.34
C THR A 91 -18.40 -4.20 -3.22
N VAL A 92 -18.87 -5.16 -2.42
CA VAL A 92 -19.76 -4.90 -1.28
C VAL A 92 -19.08 -3.98 -0.27
N TYR A 93 -17.87 -4.33 0.17
CA TYR A 93 -17.14 -3.56 1.17
C TYR A 93 -16.54 -2.26 0.62
N THR A 94 -16.19 -2.23 -0.67
CA THR A 94 -15.80 -0.98 -1.35
C THR A 94 -16.96 0.01 -1.32
N GLN A 95 -18.17 -0.43 -1.69
CA GLN A 95 -19.33 0.45 -1.69
C GLN A 95 -19.69 0.92 -0.27
N ALA A 96 -19.67 0.01 0.71
CA ALA A 96 -19.90 0.35 2.11
C ALA A 96 -18.90 1.42 2.61
N PHE A 97 -17.61 1.27 2.32
CA PHE A 97 -16.60 2.26 2.66
C PHE A 97 -16.88 3.64 2.04
N LEU A 98 -17.27 3.69 0.76
CA LEU A 98 -17.58 4.94 0.07
C LEU A 98 -18.85 5.61 0.61
N ASP A 99 -19.87 4.81 0.95
CA ASP A 99 -21.11 5.28 1.55
C ASP A 99 -20.90 5.83 2.97
N ASP A 100 -20.05 5.18 3.76
CA ASP A 100 -19.66 5.67 5.09
C ASP A 100 -18.82 6.95 5.00
N CYS A 101 -17.87 7.03 4.06
CA CYS A 101 -17.13 8.26 3.79
C CYS A 101 -18.06 9.42 3.46
N LYS A 102 -19.06 9.18 2.60
CA LYS A 102 -20.09 10.16 2.26
C LYS A 102 -20.91 10.56 3.50
N THR A 103 -21.31 9.60 4.33
CA THR A 103 -22.07 9.84 5.56
C THR A 103 -21.30 10.70 6.55
N LEU A 104 -19.98 10.47 6.65
CA LEU A 104 -19.06 11.25 7.49
C LEU A 104 -18.61 12.57 6.84
N ASN A 105 -19.10 12.88 5.63
CA ASN A 105 -18.71 14.07 4.86
C ASN A 105 -17.19 14.15 4.60
N ILE A 106 -16.54 13.01 4.43
CA ILE A 106 -15.15 12.90 4.00
C ILE A 106 -15.07 13.24 2.51
N LEU A 107 -14.16 14.13 2.13
CA LEU A 107 -13.89 14.45 0.74
C LEU A 107 -13.47 13.20 -0.03
N GLN A 108 -14.07 12.99 -1.20
CA GLN A 108 -13.65 11.92 -2.11
C GLN A 108 -12.27 12.24 -2.70
N ALA A 109 -11.48 11.19 -2.92
CA ALA A 109 -10.24 11.30 -3.68
C ALA A 109 -10.54 11.69 -5.14
N ASP A 110 -9.61 12.42 -5.77
CA ASP A 110 -9.72 12.77 -7.19
C ASP A 110 -9.64 11.51 -8.08
N GLN A 111 -8.95 10.47 -7.59
CA GLN A 111 -8.90 9.14 -8.21
C GLN A 111 -8.81 8.02 -7.18
N TYR A 112 -9.59 6.95 -7.39
CA TYR A 112 -9.44 5.68 -6.68
C TYR A 112 -8.75 4.66 -7.58
N THR A 113 -7.74 3.95 -7.08
CA THR A 113 -6.99 2.91 -7.82
C THR A 113 -7.18 1.55 -7.17
N LYS A 114 -7.62 0.54 -7.92
CA LYS A 114 -7.77 -0.83 -7.40
C LYS A 114 -6.50 -1.63 -7.65
N ALA A 115 -6.10 -2.45 -6.68
CA ALA A 115 -4.92 -3.30 -6.83
C ALA A 115 -5.07 -4.28 -8.01
N THR A 116 -6.24 -4.90 -8.19
CA THR A 116 -6.49 -5.84 -9.30
C THR A 116 -6.41 -5.20 -10.69
N ASP A 117 -6.66 -3.88 -10.80
CA ASP A 117 -6.58 -3.14 -12.06
C ASP A 117 -5.13 -2.74 -12.43
N HIS A 118 -4.18 -2.88 -11.50
CA HIS A 118 -2.79 -2.40 -11.65
C HIS A 118 -1.74 -3.51 -11.59
N ILE A 119 -2.15 -4.77 -11.74
CA ILE A 119 -1.23 -5.93 -11.78
C ILE A 119 -0.12 -5.78 -12.84
N PRO A 120 -0.37 -5.31 -14.07
CA PRO A 120 0.69 -5.10 -15.05
C PRO A 120 1.76 -4.10 -14.59
N GLN A 121 1.37 -3.03 -13.90
CA GLN A 121 2.28 -2.03 -13.35
C GLN A 121 3.10 -2.59 -12.20
N MET A 122 2.51 -3.45 -11.35
CA MET A 122 3.23 -4.16 -10.31
C MET A 122 4.27 -5.11 -10.90
N ILE A 123 3.89 -5.91 -11.92
CA ILE A 123 4.82 -6.80 -12.62
C ILE A 123 5.99 -6.01 -13.21
N ALA A 124 5.72 -4.92 -13.94
CA ALA A 124 6.75 -4.09 -14.54
C ALA A 124 7.71 -3.47 -13.49
N MET A 125 7.18 -3.07 -12.33
CA MET A 125 8.01 -2.57 -11.23
C MET A 125 8.90 -3.67 -10.64
N ILE A 126 8.38 -4.90 -10.51
CA ILE A 126 9.15 -6.05 -10.03
C ILE A 126 10.25 -6.42 -11.01
N GLU A 127 9.96 -6.46 -12.32
CA GLU A 127 10.96 -6.70 -13.37
C GLU A 127 12.10 -5.68 -13.30
N LYS A 128 11.76 -4.39 -13.09
CA LYS A 128 12.76 -3.34 -12.90
C LYS A 128 13.63 -3.61 -11.67
N LEU A 129 13.03 -3.92 -10.53
CA LEU A 129 13.76 -4.23 -9.29
C LEU A 129 14.66 -5.46 -9.43
N LEU A 130 14.22 -6.49 -10.15
CA LEU A 130 15.03 -7.66 -10.49
C LEU A 130 16.22 -7.27 -11.38
N SER A 131 16.00 -6.44 -12.40
CA SER A 131 17.05 -5.98 -13.31
C SER A 131 18.11 -5.10 -12.64
N GLU A 132 17.71 -4.32 -11.62
CA GLU A 132 18.59 -3.50 -10.80
C GLU A 132 19.28 -4.30 -9.70
N GLY A 133 18.97 -5.60 -9.58
CA GLY A 133 19.52 -6.48 -8.55
C GLY A 133 18.99 -6.23 -7.15
N LEU A 134 17.97 -5.39 -6.98
CA LEU A 134 17.31 -5.03 -5.72
C LEU A 134 16.25 -6.05 -5.29
N ALA A 135 15.81 -6.90 -6.21
CA ALA A 135 14.95 -8.06 -5.93
C ALA A 135 15.64 -9.37 -6.33
N TYR A 136 15.13 -10.48 -5.83
CA TYR A 136 15.54 -11.81 -6.26
C TYR A 136 14.36 -12.79 -6.20
N GLN A 137 14.40 -13.82 -7.03
CA GLN A 137 13.47 -14.93 -6.98
C GLN A 137 14.06 -16.05 -6.13
N ALA A 138 13.30 -16.50 -5.13
CA ALA A 138 13.66 -17.63 -4.28
C ALA A 138 13.31 -18.97 -4.95
N SER A 139 13.84 -20.07 -4.42
CA SER A 139 13.64 -21.42 -4.96
C SER A 139 12.19 -21.91 -4.88
N ASP A 140 11.38 -21.33 -4.00
CA ASP A 140 9.95 -21.58 -3.86
C ASP A 140 9.10 -20.78 -4.88
N GLY A 141 9.75 -19.99 -5.74
CA GLY A 141 9.12 -19.17 -6.77
C GLY A 141 8.71 -17.77 -6.30
N ASN A 142 8.73 -17.49 -4.99
CA ASN A 142 8.42 -16.17 -4.46
C ASN A 142 9.47 -15.15 -4.91
N VAL A 143 9.05 -13.92 -5.17
CA VAL A 143 9.96 -12.81 -5.47
C VAL A 143 10.04 -11.89 -4.26
N PHE A 144 11.25 -11.63 -3.78
CA PHE A 144 11.52 -10.82 -2.60
C PHE A 144 12.28 -9.54 -2.94
N PHE A 145 12.01 -8.48 -2.20
CA PHE A 145 12.84 -7.28 -2.17
C PHE A 145 13.99 -7.47 -1.17
N SER A 146 15.21 -7.24 -1.61
CA SER A 146 16.39 -7.37 -0.76
C SER A 146 16.70 -6.08 -0.01
N ILE A 147 16.36 -6.05 1.28
CA ILE A 147 16.62 -4.92 2.17
C ILE A 147 18.12 -4.64 2.25
N ALA A 148 18.94 -5.70 2.33
CA ALA A 148 20.39 -5.60 2.42
C ALA A 148 21.02 -4.86 1.21
N LYS A 149 20.36 -4.93 0.05
CA LYS A 149 20.82 -4.27 -1.18
C LYS A 149 20.28 -2.85 -1.36
N PHE A 150 19.47 -2.36 -0.42
CA PHE A 150 18.94 -1.00 -0.43
C PHE A 150 19.49 -0.18 0.77
N PRO A 151 20.61 0.55 0.59
CA PRO A 151 21.32 1.21 1.70
C PRO A 151 20.50 2.23 2.51
N ASN A 152 19.43 2.77 1.92
CA ASN A 152 18.56 3.77 2.55
C ASN A 152 17.35 3.15 3.27
N TYR A 153 17.27 1.82 3.39
CA TYR A 153 16.17 1.18 4.11
C TYR A 153 16.13 1.62 5.58
N GLY A 154 14.92 1.75 6.13
CA GLY A 154 14.72 2.20 7.51
C GLY A 154 14.84 3.71 7.73
N LYS A 155 15.24 4.50 6.73
CA LYS A 155 15.39 5.96 6.88
C LYS A 155 14.10 6.68 7.29
N LEU A 156 12.94 6.23 6.79
CA LEU A 156 11.64 6.82 7.12
C LEU A 156 11.18 6.50 8.55
N SER A 157 11.36 5.26 8.99
CA SER A 157 11.03 4.81 10.35
C SER A 157 12.13 5.11 11.36
N HIS A 158 13.29 5.59 10.89
CA HIS A 158 14.52 5.80 11.67
C HIS A 158 15.03 4.53 12.34
N LEU A 159 14.79 3.38 11.71
CA LEU A 159 15.33 2.10 12.12
C LEU A 159 16.74 1.93 11.55
N HIS A 160 17.70 1.60 12.41
CA HIS A 160 19.04 1.22 11.97
C HIS A 160 19.09 -0.30 11.84
N LEU A 161 19.39 -0.78 10.63
CA LEU A 161 19.50 -2.21 10.33
C LEU A 161 20.49 -2.97 11.24
N LYS A 162 21.48 -2.27 11.81
CA LYS A 162 22.48 -2.85 12.73
C LYS A 162 21.93 -3.12 14.14
N ASP A 163 20.86 -2.42 14.52
CA ASP A 163 20.24 -2.52 15.85
C ASP A 163 19.18 -3.64 15.88
N LEU A 164 18.81 -4.18 14.72
CA LEU A 164 17.96 -5.35 14.55
C LEU A 164 18.83 -6.62 14.71
N LYS A 165 19.00 -7.10 15.94
CA LYS A 165 19.62 -8.41 16.23
C LYS A 165 18.60 -9.37 16.84
N CYS A 166 18.70 -10.62 16.36
CA CYS A 166 17.87 -11.78 16.65
C CYS A 166 17.78 -12.10 18.17
N GLY A 167 16.55 -12.15 18.68
CA GLY A 167 16.18 -12.86 19.91
C GLY A 167 16.02 -11.99 21.15
N ASP A 168 14.84 -11.38 21.34
CA ASP A 168 14.37 -11.01 22.69
C ASP A 168 12.85 -10.75 22.82
N SER A 169 11.97 -11.56 22.19
CA SER A 169 10.55 -11.54 22.54
C SER A 169 9.87 -12.92 22.44
N GLU A 170 9.68 -13.56 23.59
CA GLU A 170 8.64 -14.58 23.78
C GLU A 170 7.28 -13.93 23.53
N ARG A 171 6.68 -14.10 22.34
CA ARG A 171 5.22 -13.96 22.13
C ARG A 171 4.73 -14.50 20.78
N THR A 172 4.03 -15.63 20.88
CA THR A 172 2.88 -16.09 20.06
C THR A 172 3.03 -16.18 18.54
N ALA A 173 3.17 -17.42 18.07
CA ALA A 173 2.93 -17.86 16.70
C ALA A 173 1.47 -17.61 16.28
N GLY A 174 1.29 -16.66 15.37
CA GLY A 174 0.04 -16.36 14.69
C GLY A 174 0.31 -15.19 13.76
N ASP A 175 0.05 -15.37 12.46
CA ASP A 175 0.37 -14.43 11.40
C ASP A 175 -0.18 -13.01 11.65
N GLU A 176 0.59 -12.16 12.33
CA GLU A 176 0.38 -10.72 12.50
C GLU A 176 1.73 -10.08 12.85
N TYR A 177 2.38 -9.47 11.85
CA TYR A 177 3.56 -8.62 11.99
C TYR A 177 4.79 -9.22 12.70
N ASP A 178 5.78 -9.67 11.92
CA ASP A 178 7.18 -9.69 12.37
C ASP A 178 7.70 -8.24 12.43
N GLU A 179 7.24 -7.47 13.42
CA GLU A 179 7.67 -6.07 13.64
C GLU A 179 9.13 -5.93 14.13
N GLU A 180 9.88 -7.04 14.27
CA GLU A 180 11.23 -7.02 14.87
C GLU A 180 12.35 -7.66 14.03
N ASN A 181 12.09 -8.01 12.77
CA ASN A 181 13.15 -8.48 11.85
C ASN A 181 13.10 -7.70 10.54
N ALA A 182 14.20 -7.03 10.16
CA ALA A 182 14.40 -6.57 8.77
C ALA A 182 14.65 -7.79 7.88
N SER A 183 13.58 -8.54 7.63
CA SER A 183 13.54 -9.64 6.69
C SER A 183 13.12 -9.11 5.33
N ASP A 184 13.75 -9.62 4.29
CA ASP A 184 13.36 -9.36 2.91
C ASP A 184 11.85 -9.66 2.74
N PHE A 185 11.12 -8.74 2.11
CA PHE A 185 9.66 -8.83 2.02
C PHE A 185 9.20 -9.23 0.62
N VAL A 186 8.06 -9.90 0.55
CA VAL A 186 7.54 -10.45 -0.70
C VAL A 186 7.00 -9.33 -1.60
N LEU A 187 7.49 -9.31 -2.84
CA LEU A 187 6.97 -8.52 -3.95
C LEU A 187 5.94 -9.31 -4.76
N TRP A 188 6.17 -10.60 -4.95
CA TRP A 188 5.24 -11.52 -5.61
C TRP A 188 5.16 -12.84 -4.87
N LYS A 189 3.96 -13.19 -4.42
CA LYS A 189 3.66 -14.47 -3.79
C LYS A 189 3.41 -15.50 -4.90
N ALA A 190 4.26 -16.52 -4.98
CA ALA A 190 4.08 -17.65 -5.89
C ALA A 190 2.74 -18.33 -5.62
N TYR A 191 2.09 -18.78 -6.68
CA TYR A 191 0.78 -19.40 -6.62
C TYR A 191 0.79 -20.67 -5.76
N ASP A 192 -0.14 -20.75 -4.82
CA ASP A 192 -0.45 -21.96 -4.07
C ASP A 192 -1.94 -22.28 -4.23
N GLN A 193 -2.25 -23.49 -4.71
CA GLN A 193 -3.63 -23.88 -5.01
C GLN A 193 -4.53 -23.90 -3.77
N LYS A 194 -4.00 -24.22 -2.59
CA LYS A 194 -4.80 -24.29 -1.35
C LYS A 194 -5.12 -22.90 -0.83
N ARG A 195 -4.15 -21.98 -0.90
CA ARG A 195 -4.27 -20.60 -0.43
C ARG A 195 -5.04 -19.72 -1.42
N ASP A 196 -4.66 -19.79 -2.69
CA ASP A 196 -5.10 -18.83 -3.70
C ASP A 196 -6.29 -19.35 -4.52
N GLY A 197 -6.52 -20.67 -4.54
CA GLY A 197 -7.61 -21.28 -5.29
C GLY A 197 -7.57 -20.90 -6.77
N GLN A 198 -8.53 -20.10 -7.21
CA GLN A 198 -8.64 -19.60 -8.60
C GLN A 198 -8.06 -18.19 -8.80
N PHE A 199 -7.53 -17.56 -7.76
CA PHE A 199 -7.10 -16.16 -7.77
C PHE A 199 -5.59 -16.04 -8.00
N PHE A 200 -5.19 -15.98 -9.27
CA PHE A 200 -3.80 -15.81 -9.67
C PHE A 200 -3.68 -15.01 -10.97
N TRP A 201 -2.48 -14.50 -11.21
CA TRP A 201 -2.08 -13.82 -12.42
C TRP A 201 -0.81 -14.46 -12.99
N ASP A 202 -0.71 -14.46 -14.31
CA ASP A 202 0.52 -14.86 -15.00
C ASP A 202 1.54 -13.73 -14.94
N SER A 203 2.82 -14.08 -14.76
CA SER A 203 3.93 -13.15 -14.77
C SER A 203 5.20 -13.81 -15.32
N PRO A 204 6.22 -13.02 -15.73
CA PRO A 204 7.51 -13.53 -16.19
C PRO A 204 8.27 -14.37 -15.16
N PHE A 205 7.94 -14.23 -13.88
CA PHE A 205 8.51 -14.99 -12.77
C PHE A 205 7.55 -16.07 -12.24
N GLY A 206 6.50 -16.41 -13.01
CA GLY A 206 5.57 -17.50 -12.71
C GLY A 206 4.21 -17.04 -12.18
N LYS A 207 3.28 -17.99 -12.07
CA LYS A 207 1.92 -17.71 -11.58
C LYS A 207 1.96 -17.28 -10.13
N GLY A 208 1.15 -16.29 -9.77
CA GLY A 208 1.05 -15.82 -8.40
C GLY A 208 0.22 -14.57 -8.26
N ARG A 209 0.54 -13.76 -7.27
CA ARG A 209 -0.17 -12.51 -6.96
C ARG A 209 0.76 -11.51 -6.29
N PRO A 210 0.44 -10.20 -6.32
CA PRO A 210 1.30 -9.19 -5.71
C PRO A 210 1.41 -9.38 -4.19
N GLY A 211 2.55 -8.97 -3.66
CA GLY A 211 2.70 -8.67 -2.23
C GLY A 211 2.14 -7.28 -1.91
N TRP A 212 1.76 -7.06 -0.66
CA TRP A 212 1.04 -5.84 -0.26
C TRP A 212 1.80 -4.53 -0.58
N HIS A 213 3.10 -4.46 -0.30
CA HIS A 213 3.86 -3.21 -0.44
C HIS A 213 4.12 -2.76 -1.89
N ILE A 214 4.14 -3.70 -2.85
CA ILE A 214 4.36 -3.35 -4.26
C ILE A 214 3.13 -2.66 -4.86
N GLU A 215 1.94 -2.93 -4.32
CA GLU A 215 0.67 -2.38 -4.81
C GLU A 215 0.67 -0.86 -4.75
N CYS A 216 0.82 -0.29 -3.55
CA CYS A 216 0.79 1.15 -3.36
C CYS A 216 1.92 1.85 -4.13
N SER A 217 3.11 1.24 -4.17
CA SER A 217 4.25 1.79 -4.91
C SER A 217 3.93 1.91 -6.41
N ALA A 218 3.37 0.87 -7.01
CA ALA A 218 3.00 0.84 -8.41
C ALA A 218 1.82 1.76 -8.73
N MET A 219 0.76 1.73 -7.92
CA MET A 219 -0.45 2.55 -8.12
C MET A 219 -0.15 4.04 -7.96
N ALA A 220 0.59 4.42 -6.92
CA ALA A 220 0.99 5.81 -6.69
C ALA A 220 1.86 6.33 -7.83
N THR A 221 2.86 5.54 -8.26
CA THR A 221 3.75 5.91 -9.38
C THR A 221 2.98 6.05 -10.68
N TYR A 222 2.02 5.16 -10.95
CA TYR A 222 1.20 5.20 -12.16
C TYR A 222 0.31 6.46 -12.20
N ALA A 223 -0.35 6.79 -11.08
CA ALA A 223 -1.32 7.89 -11.04
C ALA A 223 -0.66 9.27 -10.87
N LEU A 224 0.42 9.37 -10.09
CA LEU A 224 1.05 10.64 -9.71
C LEU A 224 2.45 10.84 -10.31
N GLY A 225 3.04 9.81 -10.90
CA GLY A 225 4.41 9.81 -11.43
C GLY A 225 5.46 9.39 -10.40
N PRO A 226 6.75 9.33 -10.79
CA PRO A 226 7.84 8.77 -9.98
C PRO A 226 8.27 9.66 -8.80
N THR A 227 7.71 10.85 -8.66
CA THR A 227 7.96 11.76 -7.54
C THR A 227 6.64 12.44 -7.16
N ILE A 228 6.28 12.28 -5.89
CA ILE A 228 5.02 12.67 -5.26
C ILE A 228 5.31 13.77 -4.25
#